data_AF-A0A533Y4G8-F1
#
_entry.id   AF-A0A533Y4G8-F1
#
_cell.length_a   1.000
_cell.length_b   1.000
_cell.length_c   1.000
_cell.angle_alpha   90.00
_cell.angle_beta   90.00
_cell.angle_gamma   90.00
#
_symmetry.space_group_name_H-M   'P 1'
#
loop_
_entity.id
_entity.type
_entity.pdbx_description
1 polymer ?
#
loop_
_entity_poly.entity_id
_entity_poly.type
_entity_poly.pdbx_seq_one_letter_code
_entity_poly.pdbx_strand_id
1 'polypeptide(L)' 'YSFNLDKEAAAIERAIVQVLDQGYRTKDIQSPGAKVGAGGVPLAGPPPEIIVGTKEMGRLIRQALGQA' A
#
# COMPACT_ATOMS: atom_id res chain seq x y z
N TYR A 1 4.94 15.68 14.79
CA TYR A 1 6.03 16.63 14.48
C TYR A 1 6.87 16.82 15.73
N SER A 2 8.02 16.13 15.80
CA SER A 2 8.87 16.14 17.01
C SER A 2 10.35 16.32 16.69
N PHE A 3 10.79 15.82 15.52
CA PHE A 3 12.20 15.79 15.14
C PHE A 3 12.58 16.82 14.06
N ASN A 4 11.64 17.64 13.58
CA ASN A 4 11.82 18.56 12.44
C ASN A 4 12.42 17.88 11.19
N LEU A 5 12.02 16.62 10.96
CA LEU A 5 12.43 15.79 9.83
C LEU A 5 11.33 15.76 8.77
N ASP A 6 10.94 16.93 8.27
CA ASP A 6 9.81 17.08 7.36
C ASP A 6 10.04 16.36 6.01
N LYS A 7 11.30 16.27 5.57
CA LYS A 7 11.66 15.57 4.33
C LYS A 7 11.47 14.06 4.45
N GLU A 8 11.94 13.49 5.55
CA GLU A 8 11.84 12.07 5.86
C GLU A 8 10.39 11.67 6.13
N ALA A 9 9.64 12.52 6.85
CA ALA A 9 8.21 12.34 7.04
C ALA A 9 7.47 12.30 5.69
N ALA A 10 7.73 13.28 4.82
CA ALA A 10 7.13 13.32 3.49
C ALA A 10 7.52 12.10 2.62
N ALA A 11 8.75 11.60 2.75
CA ALA A 11 9.17 10.38 2.04
C ALA A 11 8.35 9.15 2.49
N ILE A 12 8.11 9.00 3.79
CA ILE A 12 7.27 7.94 4.35
C ILE A 12 5.83 8.06 3.86
N GLU A 13 5.25 9.25 3.87
CA GLU A 13 3.89 9.49 3.38
C GLU A 13 3.75 9.13 1.90
N ARG A 14 4.71 9.53 1.06
CA ARG A 14 4.73 9.18 -0.37
C ARG A 14 4.82 7.68 -0.59
N ALA A 15 5.66 6.99 0.18
CA ALA A 15 5.78 5.53 0.08
C ALA A 15 4.48 4.83 0.47
N ILE A 16 3.76 5.33 1.49
CA ILE A 16 2.44 4.80 1.87
C ILE A 16 1.46 4.99 0.71
N VAL A 17 1.37 6.20 0.14
CA VAL A 17 0.48 6.49 -1.00
C VAL A 17 0.79 5.59 -2.19
N GLN A 18 2.07 5.43 -2.55
CA GLN A 18 2.49 4.57 -3.64
C GLN A 18 2.07 3.10 -3.44
N VAL A 19 2.22 2.54 -2.23
CA VAL A 19 1.79 1.16 -1.94
C VAL A 19 0.27 1.03 -2.02
N LEU A 20 -0.47 2.05 -1.57
CA LEU A 20 -1.92 2.08 -1.69
C LEU A 20 -2.38 2.22 -3.15
N ASP A 21 -1.69 3.00 -3.98
CA ASP A 21 -1.98 3.14 -5.42
C ASP A 21 -1.71 1.85 -6.20
N GLN A 22 -0.76 1.03 -5.73
CA GLN A 22 -0.52 -0.32 -6.24
C GLN A 22 -1.62 -1.34 -5.85
N GLY A 23 -2.62 -0.92 -5.08
CA GLY A 23 -3.77 -1.73 -4.71
C GLY A 23 -3.58 -2.57 -3.44
N TYR A 24 -2.45 -2.45 -2.73
CA TYR A 24 -2.26 -3.17 -1.47
C TYR A 24 -3.11 -2.57 -0.36
N ARG A 25 -3.85 -3.42 0.38
CA ARG A 25 -4.71 -3.01 1.50
C ARG A 25 -4.58 -3.98 2.66
N THR A 26 -4.79 -3.54 3.89
CA THR A 26 -5.03 -4.44 5.02
C THR A 26 -6.53 -4.70 5.18
N LYS A 27 -6.89 -5.76 5.91
CA LYS A 27 -8.29 -6.21 6.07
C LYS A 27 -9.23 -5.13 6.65
N ASP A 28 -8.69 -4.18 7.40
CA ASP A 28 -9.42 -3.09 8.05
C ASP A 28 -9.73 -1.91 7.11
N ILE A 29 -8.98 -1.72 6.03
CA ILE A 29 -9.12 -0.60 5.07
C ILE A 29 -9.48 -1.04 3.65
N GLN A 30 -9.81 -2.31 3.45
CA GLN A 30 -10.25 -2.82 2.16
C GLN A 30 -11.66 -2.31 1.80
N SER A 31 -11.93 -2.17 0.52
CA SER A 31 -13.25 -1.78 0.04
C SER A 31 -14.28 -2.90 0.29
N PRO A 32 -15.52 -2.58 0.70
CA PRO A 32 -16.58 -3.57 0.80
C PRO A 32 -16.83 -4.26 -0.54
N GLY A 33 -16.74 -5.60 -0.57
CA GLY A 33 -16.90 -6.38 -1.81
C GLY A 33 -15.64 -6.48 -2.67
N ALA A 34 -14.49 -5.96 -2.22
CA ALA A 34 -13.21 -6.22 -2.86
C ALA A 34 -12.92 -7.72 -2.88
N LYS A 35 -12.72 -8.26 -4.08
CA LYS A 35 -12.29 -9.64 -4.27
C LYS A 35 -10.81 -9.74 -3.93
N VAL A 36 -10.45 -10.65 -3.03
CA VAL A 36 -9.06 -10.94 -2.69
C VAL A 36 -8.38 -11.50 -3.94
N GLY A 37 -7.65 -10.64 -4.66
CA GLY A 37 -6.91 -11.05 -5.84
C GLY A 37 -5.66 -11.81 -5.45
N ALA A 38 -5.72 -13.14 -5.37
CA ALA A 38 -4.53 -13.97 -5.46
C ALA A 38 -4.00 -13.91 -6.91
N GLY A 39 -3.28 -12.85 -7.26
CA GLY A 39 -2.41 -12.80 -8.44
C GLY A 39 -3.07 -12.94 -9.83
N GLY A 40 -4.33 -12.54 -10.00
CA GLY A 40 -5.00 -12.55 -11.32
C GLY A 40 -5.48 -11.16 -11.72
N VAL A 41 -5.10 -10.70 -12.92
CA VAL A 41 -5.61 -9.46 -13.52
C VAL A 41 -7.03 -9.72 -14.05
N PRO A 42 -8.10 -9.08 -13.54
CA PRO A 42 -9.42 -9.23 -14.11
C PRO A 42 -9.52 -8.45 -15.44
N LEU A 43 -10.12 -9.08 -16.46
CA LEU A 43 -10.31 -8.52 -17.81
C LEU A 43 -11.33 -7.37 -17.88
N ALA A 44 -12.07 -7.07 -16.81
CA ALA A 44 -12.94 -5.91 -16.69
C ALA A 44 -13.34 -5.69 -15.22
N GLY A 45 -12.91 -4.57 -14.63
CA GLY A 45 -13.26 -4.16 -13.27
C GLY A 45 -12.21 -3.21 -12.66
N PRO A 46 -12.50 -2.54 -11.54
CA PRO A 46 -11.48 -1.81 -10.78
C PRO A 46 -10.33 -2.76 -10.41
N PRO A 47 -9.08 -2.26 -10.32
CA PRO A 47 -7.93 -3.10 -10.04
C PRO A 47 -8.15 -3.93 -8.76
N PRO A 48 -7.77 -5.22 -8.76
CA PRO A 48 -8.01 -6.09 -7.62
C PRO A 48 -7.20 -5.58 -6.41
N GLU A 49 -7.88 -5.32 -5.30
CA GLU A 49 -7.19 -5.00 -4.05
C GLU A 49 -6.44 -6.26 -3.57
N ILE A 50 -5.16 -6.08 -3.25
CA ILE A 50 -4.29 -7.14 -2.75
C ILE A 50 -4.28 -7.03 -1.24
N ILE A 51 -4.98 -7.95 -0.57
CA ILE A 51 -5.08 -7.93 0.89
C ILE A 51 -3.80 -8.50 1.50
N VAL A 52 -3.10 -7.67 2.28
CA VAL A 52 -1.85 -8.01 2.96
C VAL A 52 -2.03 -7.93 4.48
N GLY A 53 -1.21 -8.69 5.20
CA GLY A 53 -1.10 -8.58 6.65
C GLY A 53 -0.16 -7.45 7.09
N THR A 54 -0.15 -7.12 8.37
CA THR A 54 0.65 -6.03 8.96
C THR A 54 2.13 -6.07 8.60
N LYS A 55 2.75 -7.26 8.71
CA LYS A 55 4.18 -7.45 8.41
C LYS A 55 4.49 -7.20 6.95
N GLU A 56 3.63 -7.69 6.07
CA GLU A 56 3.81 -7.57 4.62
C GLU A 56 3.59 -6.13 4.15
N MET A 57 2.59 -5.43 4.72
CA MET A 57 2.39 -4.00 4.48
C MET A 57 3.64 -3.19 4.85
N GLY A 58 4.23 -3.45 6.03
CA GLY A 58 5.48 -2.80 6.43
C GLY A 58 6.65 -3.11 5.50
N ARG A 59 6.75 -4.34 4.99
CA ARG A 59 7.77 -4.73 4.01
C ARG A 59 7.62 -3.95 2.69
N LEU A 60 6.40 -3.79 2.19
CA LEU A 60 6.10 -3.07 0.96
C LEU A 60 6.42 -1.58 1.08
N ILE A 61 6.04 -0.93 2.19
CA ILE A 61 6.37 0.49 2.44
C ILE A 61 7.89 0.69 2.49
N ARG A 62 8.62 -0.20 3.18
CA ARG A 62 10.09 -0.16 3.20
C ARG A 62 10.72 -0.33 1.82
N GLN A 63 10.14 -1.19 0.98
CA GLN A 63 10.61 -1.39 -0.39
C GLN A 63 10.35 -0.15 -1.26
N ALA A 64 9.18 0.48 -1.13
CA ALA A 64 8.83 1.71 -1.84
C ALA A 64 9.76 2.88 -1.44
N LEU A 65 10.12 2.99 -0.15
CA LEU A 65 11.09 3.97 0.33
C LEU A 65 12.48 3.78 -0.28
N GLY A 66 12.95 2.54 -0.45
CA GLY A 66 14.27 2.25 -1.02
C GLY A 66 14.38 2.45 -2.53
N GLN A 67 13.28 2.77 -3.21
CA GLN A 67 13.23 3.04 -4.65
C GLN A 67 13.12 4.55 -4.97
N ALA A 68 13.10 5.42 -3.95
CA ALA A 68 12.97 6.88 -4.06
C ALA A 68 14.31 7.62 -3.93
#